data_AF-A0A970IQU5-F1
#
_entry.id   AF-A0A970IQU5-F1
#
_cell.length_a   1.000
_cell.length_b   1.000
_cell.length_c   1.000
_cell.angle_alpha   90.00
_cell.angle_beta   90.00
_cell.angle_gamma   90.00
#
_symmetry.space_group_name_H-M   'P 1'
#
loop_
_entity.id
_entity.type
_entity.pdbx_description
1 polymer ?
#
loop_
_entity_poly.entity_id
_entity_poly.type
_entity_poly.pdbx_seq_one_letter_code
_entity_poly.pdbx_strand_id
1 'polypeptide(L)'
;MDYITIKEAAAKWGVSTRAVTYHVAGGRVEGAAKRGNLWLIPKDTLQPEDRRKKSLLLEHKEPPIGSKQKFSWGFQSLYENKELFKEIVKNFPYPMHICAPDGTILLANEAFLKFAKISNPERLYKKHNIMMNPALERWGIKDFVMRAFKGETIHVYDIKVPYQEIVERLGDNKEIVTESLFQNISALPIRNSTDELLFVVFIFITSRSYKDIDEIMKGKEYIDTHWKEEFDISKLVNAVHMSKYHYIRIFKQHTGMTPYNYYQNVKVNKLKEKLCDRSLSIVQAFSECGLDYGGNFSKVFKQRIGISPLKFRNRVMGK
;
A
#
# COMPACT_ATOMS: atom_id res chain seq x y z
N MET A 1 -3.37 -69.11 -3.77
CA MET A 1 -3.60 -67.76 -3.22
C MET A 1 -5.10 -67.59 -3.05
N ASP A 2 -5.56 -67.34 -1.83
CA ASP A 2 -6.96 -67.04 -1.57
C ASP A 2 -7.25 -65.60 -1.98
N TYR A 3 -8.39 -65.36 -2.63
CA TYR A 3 -8.81 -64.04 -3.07
C TYR A 3 -10.10 -63.63 -2.36
N ILE A 4 -10.21 -62.33 -2.08
CA ILE A 4 -11.40 -61.69 -1.53
C ILE A 4 -11.96 -60.69 -2.53
N THR A 5 -13.26 -60.45 -2.44
CA THR A 5 -13.99 -59.46 -3.24
C THR A 5 -13.74 -58.04 -2.73
N ILE A 6 -14.11 -57.03 -3.52
CA ILE A 6 -14.08 -55.61 -3.10
C ILE A 6 -14.87 -55.38 -1.81
N LYS A 7 -16.01 -56.06 -1.63
CA LYS A 7 -16.89 -55.87 -0.47
C LYS A 7 -16.25 -56.43 0.80
N GLU A 8 -15.59 -57.57 0.69
CA GLU A 8 -14.85 -58.18 1.80
C GLU A 8 -13.58 -57.40 2.13
N ALA A 9 -12.86 -56.92 1.11
CA ALA A 9 -11.71 -56.03 1.31
C ALA A 9 -12.12 -54.70 1.96
N ALA A 10 -13.28 -54.13 1.59
CA ALA A 10 -13.82 -52.92 2.19
C ALA A 10 -14.14 -53.11 3.68
N ALA A 11 -14.76 -54.23 4.03
CA ALA A 11 -15.01 -54.60 5.43
C ALA A 11 -13.70 -54.83 6.19
N LYS A 12 -12.74 -55.55 5.59
CA LYS A 12 -11.41 -55.82 6.18
C LYS A 12 -10.63 -54.53 6.46
N TRP A 13 -10.70 -53.55 5.56
CA TRP A 13 -9.93 -52.31 5.64
C TRP A 13 -10.68 -51.15 6.30
N GLY A 14 -11.94 -51.35 6.71
CA GLY A 14 -12.75 -50.29 7.32
C GLY A 14 -12.99 -49.08 6.40
N VAL A 15 -13.04 -49.29 5.08
CA VAL A 15 -13.25 -48.22 4.07
C VAL A 15 -14.39 -48.54 3.13
N SER A 16 -14.85 -47.54 2.37
CA SER A 16 -15.90 -47.76 1.36
C SER A 16 -15.42 -48.65 0.20
N THR A 17 -16.34 -49.41 -0.40
CA THR A 17 -16.08 -50.19 -1.62
C THR A 17 -15.53 -49.35 -2.77
N ARG A 18 -15.91 -48.07 -2.83
CA ARG A 18 -15.40 -47.10 -3.81
C ARG A 18 -13.92 -46.78 -3.58
N ALA A 19 -13.48 -46.67 -2.32
CA ALA A 19 -12.07 -46.47 -1.99
C ALA A 19 -11.23 -47.71 -2.39
N VAL A 20 -11.72 -48.91 -2.09
CA VAL A 20 -11.07 -50.17 -2.52
C VAL A 20 -10.95 -50.23 -4.05
N THR A 21 -12.02 -49.93 -4.76
CA THR A 21 -12.03 -49.91 -6.23
C THR A 21 -10.99 -48.94 -6.79
N TYR A 22 -10.85 -47.76 -6.17
CA TYR A 22 -9.85 -46.77 -6.56
C TYR A 22 -8.40 -47.26 -6.36
N HIS A 23 -8.11 -47.95 -5.25
CA HIS A 23 -6.78 -48.51 -5.02
C HIS A 23 -6.44 -49.62 -6.02
N VAL A 24 -7.39 -50.50 -6.28
CA VAL A 24 -7.19 -51.66 -7.15
C VAL A 24 -7.10 -51.23 -8.62
N ALA A 25 -7.99 -50.35 -9.11
CA ALA A 25 -7.92 -49.81 -10.46
C ALA A 25 -6.67 -48.93 -10.69
N GLY A 26 -6.17 -48.29 -9.63
CA GLY A 26 -4.92 -47.52 -9.64
C GLY A 26 -3.65 -48.36 -9.55
N GLY A 27 -3.74 -49.70 -9.62
CA GLY A 27 -2.59 -50.61 -9.58
C GLY A 27 -1.85 -50.64 -8.24
N ARG A 28 -2.49 -50.23 -7.14
CA ARG A 28 -1.86 -50.07 -5.81
C ARG A 28 -1.99 -51.28 -4.91
N VAL A 29 -2.66 -52.32 -5.39
CA VAL A 29 -2.91 -53.58 -4.68
C VAL A 29 -2.17 -54.64 -5.46
N GLU A 30 -0.98 -55.00 -4.98
CA GLU A 30 -0.11 -55.99 -5.61
C GLU A 30 -0.81 -57.36 -5.66
N GLY A 31 -0.75 -58.04 -6.81
CA GLY A 31 -1.43 -59.31 -7.03
C GLY A 31 -2.94 -59.20 -7.26
N ALA A 32 -3.52 -57.99 -7.28
CA ALA A 32 -4.92 -57.81 -7.65
C ALA A 32 -5.11 -58.02 -9.15
N ALA A 33 -6.06 -58.87 -9.51
CA ALA A 33 -6.38 -59.20 -10.89
C ALA A 33 -7.85 -58.93 -11.18
N LYS A 34 -8.12 -58.42 -12.38
CA LYS A 34 -9.49 -58.27 -12.87
C LYS A 34 -9.84 -59.48 -13.73
N ARG A 35 -10.88 -60.23 -13.35
CA ARG A 35 -11.46 -61.30 -14.18
C ARG A 35 -12.90 -60.94 -14.50
N GLY A 36 -13.15 -60.52 -15.74
CA GLY A 36 -14.43 -59.96 -16.16
C GLY A 36 -14.75 -58.67 -15.39
N ASN A 37 -15.89 -58.66 -14.70
CA ASN A 37 -16.32 -57.52 -13.87
C ASN A 37 -15.93 -57.63 -12.39
N LEU A 38 -15.26 -58.73 -12.00
CA LEU A 38 -14.86 -58.97 -10.62
C LEU A 38 -13.37 -58.62 -10.42
N TRP A 39 -13.09 -57.91 -9.33
CA TRP A 39 -11.74 -57.73 -8.83
C TRP A 39 -11.43 -58.81 -7.81
N LEU A 40 -10.35 -59.54 -8.06
CA LEU A 40 -9.77 -60.53 -7.16
C LEU A 40 -8.62 -59.88 -6.42
N ILE A 41 -8.78 -59.66 -5.12
CA ILE A 41 -7.76 -59.04 -4.25
C ILE A 41 -7.18 -60.16 -3.38
N PRO A 42 -5.85 -60.38 -3.33
CA PRO A 42 -5.28 -61.40 -2.46
C PRO A 42 -5.72 -61.18 -1.00
N LYS A 43 -6.13 -62.26 -0.33
CA LYS A 43 -6.70 -62.19 1.03
C LYS A 43 -5.74 -61.57 2.03
N ASP A 44 -4.45 -61.75 1.84
CA ASP A 44 -3.39 -61.24 2.74
C ASP A 44 -2.98 -59.80 2.43
N THR A 45 -3.57 -59.15 1.44
CA THR A 45 -3.22 -57.77 1.09
C THR A 45 -3.60 -56.79 2.21
N LEU A 46 -2.63 -55.96 2.58
CA LEU A 46 -2.80 -54.82 3.48
C LEU A 46 -3.40 -53.63 2.71
N GLN A 47 -4.17 -52.79 3.40
CA GLN A 47 -4.76 -51.60 2.80
C GLN A 47 -3.66 -50.65 2.29
N PRO A 48 -3.70 -50.22 1.01
CA PRO A 48 -2.72 -49.26 0.50
C PRO A 48 -2.93 -47.86 1.09
N GLU A 49 -1.85 -47.12 1.33
CA GLU A 49 -1.92 -45.75 1.88
C GLU A 49 -2.76 -44.79 1.00
N ASP A 50 -3.75 -44.12 1.60
CA ASP A 50 -4.49 -43.03 0.93
C ASP A 50 -3.69 -41.72 1.05
N ARG A 51 -3.07 -41.30 -0.06
CA ARG A 51 -2.27 -40.06 -0.15
C ARG A 51 -3.05 -38.77 0.14
N ARG A 52 -4.39 -38.80 0.26
CA ARG A 52 -5.21 -37.64 0.67
C ARG A 52 -5.30 -37.45 2.18
N LYS A 53 -4.98 -38.47 2.98
CA LYS A 53 -4.90 -38.39 4.45
C LYS A 53 -3.48 -38.06 4.93
N LYS A 54 -2.76 -37.16 4.25
CA LYS A 54 -1.58 -36.55 4.87
C LYS A 54 -2.06 -35.41 5.79
N SER A 55 -2.64 -35.82 6.92
CA SER A 55 -3.03 -34.95 8.03
C SER A 55 -2.78 -35.72 9.32
N LEU A 56 -1.76 -35.25 10.04
CA LEU A 56 -1.63 -35.29 11.50
C LEU A 56 -1.48 -36.69 12.10
N LEU A 57 -0.21 -37.05 12.33
CA LEU A 57 0.37 -38.03 13.27
C LEU A 57 1.47 -38.82 12.53
N LEU A 58 2.66 -38.23 12.46
CA LEU A 58 3.89 -38.96 12.17
C LEU A 58 4.55 -39.28 13.50
N GLU A 59 4.34 -40.49 13.99
CA GLU A 59 5.25 -41.13 14.95
C GLU A 59 6.63 -41.32 14.28
N HIS A 60 7.67 -41.04 15.04
CA HIS A 60 9.06 -41.14 14.62
C HIS A 60 9.47 -42.58 14.29
N LYS A 61 9.82 -42.86 13.03
CA LYS A 61 10.81 -43.88 12.66
C LYS A 61 11.86 -43.23 11.76
N GLU A 62 13.10 -43.19 12.22
CA GLU A 62 14.24 -42.62 11.49
C GLU A 62 14.57 -43.46 10.24
N PRO A 63 14.93 -42.84 9.09
CA PRO A 63 15.51 -43.54 7.93
C PRO A 63 17.04 -43.67 8.04
N PRO A 64 17.67 -44.52 7.20
CA PRO A 64 19.05 -44.96 7.36
C PRO A 64 20.08 -43.85 7.13
N ILE A 65 21.20 -43.98 7.84
CA ILE A 65 22.38 -43.12 7.79
C ILE A 65 22.99 -43.17 6.38
N GLY A 66 22.92 -42.05 5.68
CA GLY A 66 23.52 -41.84 4.36
C GLY A 66 23.33 -40.39 3.90
N SER A 67 24.28 -39.54 4.31
CA SER A 67 24.49 -38.14 3.85
C SER A 67 23.24 -37.29 3.59
N LYS A 68 22.58 -36.82 4.66
CA LYS A 68 21.66 -35.67 4.60
C LYS A 68 21.99 -34.73 5.75
N GLN A 69 22.27 -33.46 5.45
CA GLN A 69 22.17 -32.38 6.44
C GLN A 69 20.76 -32.46 7.04
N LYS A 70 20.66 -32.90 8.30
CA LYS A 70 19.42 -32.91 9.09
C LYS A 70 19.04 -31.45 9.36
N PHE A 71 18.17 -30.87 8.55
CA PHE A 71 17.41 -29.69 8.97
C PHE A 71 16.29 -30.19 9.90
N SER A 72 16.55 -30.24 11.22
CA SER A 72 15.52 -30.46 12.24
C SER A 72 14.95 -29.12 12.68
N TRP A 73 13.96 -28.60 11.94
CA TRP A 73 13.26 -27.36 12.31
C TRP A 73 11.84 -27.72 12.73
N GLY A 74 11.61 -27.85 14.05
CA GLY A 74 10.27 -27.89 14.61
C GLY A 74 9.79 -26.47 14.94
N PHE A 75 8.47 -26.23 15.01
CA PHE A 75 7.92 -24.91 15.41
C PHE A 75 8.50 -24.43 16.76
N GLN A 76 8.90 -25.35 17.64
CA GLN A 76 9.61 -25.07 18.89
C GLN A 76 10.90 -24.23 18.70
N SER A 77 11.66 -24.46 17.61
CA SER A 77 12.91 -23.73 17.35
C SER A 77 12.69 -22.28 16.96
N LEU A 78 11.47 -21.90 16.55
CA LEU A 78 11.10 -20.49 16.31
C LEU A 78 10.93 -19.71 17.61
N TYR A 79 10.36 -20.33 18.64
CA TYR A 79 10.16 -19.70 19.94
C TYR A 79 11.47 -19.50 20.70
N GLU A 80 12.40 -20.44 20.56
CA GLU A 80 13.68 -20.43 21.27
C GLU A 80 14.75 -19.57 20.56
N ASN A 81 14.54 -19.24 19.29
CA ASN A 81 15.51 -18.49 18.48
C ASN A 81 15.09 -17.04 18.27
N LYS A 82 15.56 -16.17 19.17
CA LYS A 82 15.34 -14.71 19.10
C LYS A 82 15.82 -14.09 17.78
N GLU A 83 16.88 -14.60 17.18
CA GLU A 83 17.40 -14.08 15.91
C GLU A 83 16.47 -14.42 14.75
N LEU A 84 15.87 -15.62 14.75
CA LEU A 84 14.91 -16.01 13.74
C LEU A 84 13.62 -15.17 13.82
N PHE A 85 13.13 -14.89 15.02
CA PHE A 85 11.99 -13.98 15.21
C PHE A 85 12.31 -12.58 14.66
N LYS A 86 13.49 -12.02 14.98
CA LYS A 86 13.93 -10.74 14.41
C LYS A 86 13.96 -10.78 12.89
N GLU A 87 14.46 -11.86 12.30
CA GLU A 87 14.54 -12.00 10.84
C GLU A 87 13.14 -12.08 10.20
N ILE A 88 12.19 -12.77 10.83
CA ILE A 88 10.78 -12.78 10.37
C ILE A 88 10.20 -11.37 10.39
N VAL A 89 10.34 -10.67 11.51
CA VAL A 89 9.81 -9.31 11.63
C VAL A 89 10.46 -8.39 10.60
N LYS A 90 11.78 -8.48 10.43
CA LYS A 90 12.56 -7.70 9.46
C LYS A 90 12.06 -7.91 8.03
N ASN A 91 11.80 -9.16 7.64
CA ASN A 91 11.32 -9.53 6.30
C ASN A 91 9.80 -9.44 6.12
N PHE A 92 9.05 -9.09 7.16
CA PHE A 92 7.60 -8.93 7.07
C PHE A 92 7.27 -7.82 6.05
N PRO A 93 6.39 -8.07 5.05
CA PRO A 93 6.27 -7.20 3.89
C PRO A 93 5.51 -5.90 4.15
N TYR A 94 4.73 -5.86 5.23
CA TYR A 94 3.94 -4.68 5.60
C TYR A 94 4.64 -3.87 6.68
N PRO A 95 4.55 -2.53 6.66
CA PRO A 95 5.03 -1.72 7.76
C PRO A 95 4.47 -2.22 9.09
N MET A 96 5.36 -2.47 10.05
CA MET A 96 4.98 -2.84 11.41
C MET A 96 5.95 -2.27 12.43
N HIS A 97 5.43 -1.99 13.62
CA HIS A 97 6.26 -1.72 14.78
C HIS A 97 5.68 -2.35 16.05
N ILE A 98 6.57 -2.58 17.01
CA ILE A 98 6.27 -3.22 18.29
C ILE A 98 6.55 -2.20 19.39
N CYS A 99 5.58 -2.05 20.29
CA CYS A 99 5.67 -1.17 21.45
C CYS A 99 5.71 -1.96 22.76
N ALA A 100 6.43 -1.41 23.73
CA ALA A 100 6.29 -1.78 25.14
C ALA A 100 4.91 -1.33 25.68
N PRO A 101 4.45 -1.87 26.82
CA PRO A 101 3.14 -1.54 27.39
C PRO A 101 2.99 -0.05 27.75
N ASP A 102 4.09 0.64 28.02
CA ASP A 102 4.15 2.08 28.27
C ASP A 102 4.00 2.93 26.99
N GLY A 103 3.93 2.32 25.80
CA GLY A 103 3.79 2.99 24.50
C GLY A 103 5.11 3.27 23.80
N THR A 104 6.25 2.94 24.41
CA THR A 104 7.57 3.16 23.83
C THR A 104 7.82 2.21 22.65
N ILE A 105 8.22 2.75 21.49
CA ILE A 105 8.56 1.93 20.31
C ILE A 105 9.88 1.19 20.60
N LEU A 106 9.81 -0.15 20.53
CA LEU A 106 10.94 -1.04 20.75
C LEU A 106 11.59 -1.50 19.45
N LEU A 107 10.78 -1.73 18.42
CA LEU A 107 11.23 -2.30 17.16
C LEU A 107 10.32 -1.86 16.02
N ALA A 108 10.90 -1.64 14.84
CA ALA A 108 10.17 -1.44 13.60
C ALA A 108 10.85 -2.24 12.49
N ASN A 109 10.07 -2.81 11.57
CA ASN A 109 10.64 -3.58 10.48
C ASN A 109 11.13 -2.70 9.33
N GLU A 110 11.80 -3.31 8.36
CA GLU A 110 12.31 -2.58 7.19
C GLU A 110 11.20 -1.86 6.41
N ALA A 111 10.03 -2.48 6.27
CA ALA A 111 8.91 -1.85 5.58
C ALA A 111 8.46 -0.55 6.27
N PHE A 112 8.41 -0.53 7.61
CA PHE A 112 8.10 0.68 8.38
C PHE A 112 9.19 1.73 8.27
N LEU A 113 10.46 1.34 8.36
CA LEU A 113 11.59 2.26 8.24
C LEU A 113 11.63 2.92 6.84
N LYS A 114 11.42 2.14 5.78
CA LYS A 114 11.32 2.64 4.40
C LYS A 114 10.13 3.59 4.25
N PHE A 115 8.96 3.20 4.77
CA PHE A 115 7.76 4.04 4.77
C PHE A 115 7.99 5.38 5.49
N ALA A 116 8.55 5.36 6.70
CA ALA A 116 8.80 6.56 7.48
C ALA A 116 10.05 7.35 7.05
N LYS A 117 10.78 6.89 6.01
CA LYS A 117 12.04 7.46 5.53
C LYS A 117 13.11 7.58 6.62
N ILE A 118 13.22 6.56 7.47
CA ILE A 118 14.21 6.44 8.54
C ILE A 118 15.37 5.57 8.04
N SER A 119 16.58 6.13 8.00
CA SER A 119 17.80 5.38 7.66
C SER A 119 18.50 4.83 8.91
N ASN A 120 18.33 5.48 10.07
CA ASN A 120 18.89 5.02 11.35
C ASN A 120 17.79 4.64 12.37
N PRO A 121 17.50 3.34 12.55
CA PRO A 121 16.47 2.86 13.46
C PRO A 121 16.68 3.23 14.93
N GLU A 122 17.92 3.41 15.37
CA GLU A 122 18.26 3.79 16.77
C GLU A 122 17.70 5.17 17.16
N ARG A 123 17.32 6.00 16.19
CA ARG A 123 16.63 7.28 16.44
C ARG A 123 15.17 7.07 16.86
N LEU A 124 14.55 5.99 16.39
CA LEU A 124 13.17 5.64 16.68
C LEU A 124 13.05 4.99 18.06
N TYR A 125 13.90 4.00 18.31
CA TYR A 125 13.78 3.13 19.48
C TYR A 125 14.02 3.87 20.79
N LYS A 126 13.18 3.59 21.79
CA LYS A 126 13.24 4.14 23.16
C LYS A 126 13.11 5.67 23.30
N LYS A 127 13.03 6.40 22.19
CA LYS A 127 12.85 7.87 22.16
C LYS A 127 11.44 8.29 21.77
N HIS A 128 10.71 7.42 21.08
CA HIS A 128 9.37 7.70 20.60
C HIS A 128 8.35 6.88 21.38
N ASN A 129 7.42 7.58 22.02
CA ASN A 129 6.28 6.99 22.69
C ASN A 129 5.00 7.35 21.91
N ILE A 130 4.24 6.32 21.51
CA ILE A 130 3.05 6.50 20.69
C ILE A 130 1.93 7.16 21.49
N MET A 131 1.68 6.72 22.73
CA MET A 131 0.61 7.27 23.56
C MET A 131 0.83 8.75 23.89
N MET A 132 2.08 9.20 23.95
CA MET A 132 2.44 10.60 24.18
C MET A 132 2.45 11.46 22.91
N ASN A 133 2.04 10.91 21.76
CA ASN A 133 1.97 11.68 20.53
C ASN A 133 0.75 12.63 20.56
N PRO A 134 0.94 13.97 20.63
CA PRO A 134 -0.18 14.92 20.69
C PRO A 134 -1.01 14.94 19.40
N ALA A 135 -0.48 14.40 18.30
CA ALA A 135 -1.18 14.35 17.02
C ALA A 135 -2.28 13.27 16.98
N LEU A 136 -2.30 12.29 17.89
CA LEU A 136 -3.28 11.20 17.87
C LEU A 136 -4.74 11.70 17.90
N GLU A 137 -5.03 12.75 18.66
CA GLU A 137 -6.35 13.36 18.75
C GLU A 137 -6.78 13.97 17.41
N ARG A 138 -5.89 14.78 16.82
CA ARG A 138 -6.10 15.44 15.53
C ARG A 138 -6.21 14.43 14.39
N TRP A 139 -5.54 13.29 14.52
CA TRP A 139 -5.63 12.19 13.56
C TRP A 139 -6.87 11.30 13.79
N GLY A 140 -7.63 11.51 14.88
CA GLY A 140 -8.84 10.76 15.19
C GLY A 140 -8.59 9.31 15.62
N ILE A 141 -7.36 8.95 16.00
CA ILE A 141 -6.99 7.57 16.34
C ILE A 141 -6.60 7.39 17.82
N LYS A 142 -6.73 8.43 18.66
CA LYS A 142 -6.34 8.35 20.07
C LYS A 142 -7.07 7.23 20.81
N ASP A 143 -8.40 7.17 20.73
CA ASP A 143 -9.18 6.12 21.39
C ASP A 143 -8.74 4.72 20.95
N PHE A 144 -8.57 4.52 19.64
CA PHE A 144 -8.05 3.29 19.05
C PHE A 144 -6.71 2.86 19.67
N VAL A 145 -5.75 3.78 19.74
CA VAL A 145 -4.43 3.51 20.33
C VAL A 145 -4.58 3.16 21.82
N MET A 146 -5.33 3.94 22.59
CA MET A 146 -5.46 3.73 24.03
C MET A 146 -6.14 2.39 24.37
N ARG A 147 -7.14 1.96 23.58
CA ARG A 147 -7.80 0.66 23.75
C ARG A 147 -6.87 -0.50 23.44
N ALA A 148 -6.01 -0.37 22.43
CA ALA A 148 -4.99 -1.37 22.15
C ALA A 148 -4.03 -1.56 23.34
N PHE A 149 -3.61 -0.47 24.00
CA PHE A 149 -2.76 -0.55 25.20
C PHE A 149 -3.52 -1.00 26.46
N LYS A 150 -4.86 -0.98 26.48
CA LYS A 150 -5.68 -1.72 27.46
C LYS A 150 -5.81 -3.20 27.14
N GLY A 151 -5.24 -3.62 26.02
CA GLY A 151 -5.14 -5.00 25.59
C GLY A 151 -6.35 -5.51 24.80
N GLU A 152 -7.10 -4.60 24.17
CA GLU A 152 -8.11 -4.92 23.17
C GLU A 152 -7.45 -5.08 21.78
N THR A 153 -7.73 -6.20 21.09
CA THR A 153 -7.40 -6.30 19.66
C THR A 153 -8.36 -5.41 18.88
N ILE A 154 -7.81 -4.48 18.11
CA ILE A 154 -8.63 -3.49 17.40
C ILE A 154 -8.10 -3.25 15.99
N HIS A 155 -9.04 -3.05 15.06
CA HIS A 155 -8.77 -2.77 13.66
C HIS A 155 -9.49 -1.50 13.25
N VAL A 156 -8.79 -0.62 12.55
CA VAL A 156 -9.38 0.56 11.89
C VAL A 156 -9.07 0.50 10.42
N TYR A 157 -10.03 0.89 9.61
CA TYR A 157 -9.95 0.77 8.16
C TYR A 157 -9.99 2.15 7.53
N ASP A 158 -9.30 2.27 6.40
CA ASP A 158 -9.34 3.45 5.53
C ASP A 158 -9.01 4.77 6.26
N ILE A 159 -8.06 4.72 7.19
CA ILE A 159 -7.59 5.91 7.91
C ILE A 159 -6.67 6.72 7.00
N LYS A 160 -6.99 8.00 6.83
CA LYS A 160 -6.13 8.93 6.12
C LYS A 160 -4.82 9.11 6.88
N VAL A 161 -3.71 8.78 6.23
CA VAL A 161 -2.38 8.88 6.81
C VAL A 161 -1.89 10.32 6.69
N PRO A 162 -1.46 10.95 7.80
CA PRO A 162 -0.81 12.25 7.78
C PRO A 162 0.66 12.09 7.36
N TYR A 163 0.88 11.61 6.12
CA TYR A 163 2.17 11.06 5.70
C TYR A 163 3.30 12.09 5.76
N GLN A 164 3.02 13.34 5.35
CA GLN A 164 3.97 14.45 5.49
C GLN A 164 4.42 14.65 6.93
N GLU A 165 3.50 14.65 7.91
CA GLU A 165 3.83 14.86 9.32
C GLU A 165 4.66 13.71 9.88
N ILE A 166 4.41 12.48 9.42
CA ILE A 166 5.18 11.30 9.81
C ILE A 166 6.61 11.43 9.31
N VAL A 167 6.81 11.77 8.03
CA VAL A 167 8.15 11.97 7.44
C VAL A 167 8.88 13.14 8.09
N GLU A 168 8.20 14.25 8.37
CA GLU A 168 8.81 15.41 9.05
C GLU A 168 9.25 15.11 10.48
N ARG A 169 8.50 14.25 11.19
CA ARG A 169 8.78 13.91 12.58
C ARG A 169 9.81 12.80 12.72
N LEU A 170 9.73 11.78 11.87
CA LEU A 170 10.50 10.55 12.01
C LEU A 170 11.63 10.44 10.98
N GLY A 171 11.41 10.93 9.76
CA GLY A 171 12.34 10.76 8.65
C GLY A 171 13.62 11.58 8.78
N ASP A 172 14.67 11.16 8.09
CA ASP A 172 15.96 11.86 8.15
C ASP A 172 15.97 13.16 7.33
N ASN A 173 15.20 13.19 6.24
CA ASN A 173 15.15 14.31 5.31
C ASN A 173 13.74 14.89 5.28
N LYS A 174 13.65 16.23 5.23
CA LYS A 174 12.38 16.97 5.08
C LYS A 174 11.89 16.98 3.63
N GLU A 175 11.85 15.80 3.03
CA GLU A 175 11.33 15.64 1.68
C GLU A 175 9.82 15.90 1.68
N ILE A 176 9.35 16.63 0.67
CA ILE A 176 7.92 16.88 0.49
C ILE A 176 7.32 15.61 -0.10
N VAL A 177 6.36 15.05 0.63
CA VAL A 177 5.58 13.90 0.22
C VAL A 177 4.31 14.36 -0.46
N THR A 178 4.07 13.77 -1.62
CA THR A 178 3.06 14.20 -2.58
C THR A 178 2.09 13.06 -2.83
N GLU A 179 1.94 12.19 -1.84
CA GLU A 179 1.06 11.04 -1.89
C GLU A 179 0.04 11.14 -0.77
N SER A 180 -1.24 11.09 -1.13
CA SER A 180 -2.31 10.89 -0.16
C SER A 180 -2.49 9.38 0.06
N LEU A 181 -2.12 8.92 1.26
CA LEU A 181 -2.21 7.51 1.64
C LEU A 181 -3.36 7.25 2.60
N PHE A 182 -4.01 6.11 2.42
CA PHE A 182 -4.99 5.56 3.34
C PHE A 182 -4.53 4.18 3.79
N GLN A 183 -4.69 3.89 5.08
CA GLN A 183 -4.22 2.64 5.69
C GLN A 183 -5.31 1.97 6.52
N ASN A 184 -5.29 0.65 6.45
CA ASN A 184 -5.90 -0.21 7.46
C ASN A 184 -4.84 -0.47 8.53
N ILE A 185 -5.19 -0.23 9.79
CA ILE A 185 -4.28 -0.36 10.93
C ILE A 185 -4.86 -1.43 11.85
N SER A 186 -4.03 -2.43 12.15
CA SER A 186 -4.33 -3.42 13.18
C SER A 186 -3.43 -3.20 14.38
N ALA A 187 -4.01 -3.15 15.57
CA ALA A 187 -3.26 -3.16 16.82
C ALA A 187 -3.54 -4.48 17.54
N LEU A 188 -2.47 -5.25 17.76
CA LEU A 188 -2.51 -6.61 18.29
C LEU A 188 -1.75 -6.65 19.62
N PRO A 189 -2.47 -6.63 20.75
CA PRO A 189 -1.87 -6.82 22.07
C PRO A 189 -1.36 -8.25 22.24
N ILE A 190 -0.11 -8.40 22.64
CA ILE A 190 0.55 -9.68 22.89
C ILE A 190 0.68 -9.88 24.38
N ARG A 191 0.11 -10.97 24.89
CA ARG A 191 0.09 -11.30 26.31
C ARG A 191 0.94 -12.53 26.60
N ASN A 192 1.39 -12.65 27.84
CA ASN A 192 2.03 -13.86 28.34
C ASN A 192 0.98 -14.88 28.81
N SER A 193 1.45 -15.99 29.39
CA SER A 193 0.59 -17.05 29.95
C SER A 193 -0.21 -16.62 31.18
N THR A 194 0.15 -15.50 31.83
CA THR A 194 -0.56 -14.92 32.98
C THR A 194 -1.49 -13.77 32.58
N ASP A 195 -1.78 -13.62 31.28
CA ASP A 195 -2.61 -12.57 30.69
C ASP A 195 -2.06 -11.14 30.84
N GLU A 196 -0.79 -10.98 31.21
CA GLU A 196 -0.15 -9.67 31.28
C GLU A 196 0.24 -9.19 29.88
N LEU A 197 -0.04 -7.93 29.60
CA LEU A 197 0.34 -7.28 28.34
C LEU A 197 1.87 -7.13 28.27
N LEU A 198 2.50 -7.81 27.31
CA LEU A 198 3.93 -7.69 27.06
C LEU A 198 4.24 -6.66 25.98
N PHE A 199 3.47 -6.69 24.89
CA PHE A 199 3.71 -5.83 23.73
C PHE A 199 2.41 -5.44 23.05
N VAL A 200 2.44 -4.36 22.28
CA VAL A 200 1.41 -4.06 21.28
C VAL A 200 2.08 -4.01 19.92
N VAL A 201 1.61 -4.84 18.99
CA VAL A 201 2.10 -4.88 17.61
C VAL A 201 1.14 -4.10 16.72
N PHE A 202 1.65 -3.07 16.05
CA PHE A 202 0.89 -2.34 15.05
C PHE A 202 1.32 -2.80 13.65
N ILE A 203 0.33 -3.09 12.81
CA ILE A 203 0.52 -3.45 11.40
C ILE A 203 -0.26 -2.47 10.54
N PHE A 204 0.40 -1.90 9.52
CA PHE A 204 -0.17 -0.91 8.62
C PHE A 204 -0.22 -1.47 7.21
N ILE A 205 -1.42 -1.52 6.63
CA ILE A 205 -1.63 -2.01 5.27
C ILE A 205 -2.22 -0.86 4.45
N THR A 206 -1.51 -0.41 3.42
CA THR A 206 -2.01 0.62 2.50
C THR A 206 -3.24 0.09 1.77
N SER A 207 -4.38 0.76 1.95
CA SER A 207 -5.64 0.44 1.26
C SER A 207 -5.78 1.22 -0.05
N ARG A 208 -5.37 2.49 -0.05
CA ARG A 208 -5.41 3.38 -1.22
C ARG A 208 -4.22 4.34 -1.21
N SER A 209 -3.68 4.63 -2.38
CA SER A 209 -2.67 5.67 -2.58
C SER A 209 -3.04 6.53 -3.79
N TYR A 210 -2.88 7.84 -3.65
CA TYR A 210 -3.05 8.81 -4.73
C TYR A 210 -1.75 9.58 -4.88
N LYS A 211 -1.26 9.72 -6.12
CA LYS A 211 0.01 10.41 -6.42
C LYS A 211 -0.31 11.83 -6.90
N ASP A 212 -0.14 12.80 -6.01
CA ASP A 212 -0.46 14.19 -6.26
C ASP A 212 0.28 14.74 -7.50
N ILE A 213 1.48 14.24 -7.84
CA ILE A 213 2.25 14.76 -8.97
C ILE A 213 1.59 14.52 -10.33
N ASP A 214 0.97 13.36 -10.54
CA ASP A 214 0.28 13.04 -11.80
C ASP A 214 -0.96 13.92 -11.94
N GLU A 215 -1.64 14.19 -10.81
CA GLU A 215 -2.82 15.05 -10.73
C GLU A 215 -2.45 16.53 -10.93
N ILE A 216 -1.30 16.99 -10.43
CA ILE A 216 -0.75 18.32 -10.74
C ILE A 216 -0.46 18.43 -12.24
N MET A 217 0.17 17.43 -12.85
CA MET A 217 0.49 17.46 -14.29
C MET A 217 -0.77 17.48 -15.14
N LYS A 218 -1.76 16.63 -14.84
CA LYS A 218 -3.08 16.63 -15.49
C LYS A 218 -3.77 17.98 -15.39
N GLY A 219 -3.69 18.63 -14.24
CA GLY A 219 -4.31 19.93 -14.08
C GLY A 219 -3.54 21.08 -14.75
N LYS A 220 -2.21 20.99 -14.91
CA LYS A 220 -1.45 21.90 -15.79
C LYS A 220 -1.87 21.71 -17.25
N GLU A 221 -1.92 20.47 -17.72
CA GLU A 221 -2.39 20.12 -19.07
C GLU A 221 -3.82 20.62 -19.32
N TYR A 222 -4.72 20.44 -18.35
CA TYR A 222 -6.07 20.98 -18.43
C TYR A 222 -6.06 22.50 -18.62
N ILE A 223 -5.29 23.24 -17.81
CA ILE A 223 -5.18 24.70 -17.93
C ILE A 223 -4.57 25.09 -19.28
N ASP A 224 -3.51 24.41 -19.71
CA ASP A 224 -2.80 24.69 -20.96
C ASP A 224 -3.67 24.42 -22.19
N THR A 225 -4.63 23.50 -22.09
CA THR A 225 -5.58 23.17 -23.17
C THR A 225 -6.80 24.09 -23.17
N HIS A 226 -7.32 24.45 -22.00
CA HIS A 226 -8.55 25.26 -21.84
C HIS A 226 -8.23 26.73 -21.53
N TRP A 227 -7.01 27.18 -21.80
CA TRP A 227 -6.54 28.51 -21.40
C TRP A 227 -7.36 29.66 -21.97
N LYS A 228 -8.10 29.47 -23.07
CA LYS A 228 -8.92 30.51 -23.70
C LYS A 228 -10.23 30.78 -22.92
N GLU A 229 -10.75 29.77 -22.23
CA GLU A 229 -11.98 29.84 -21.42
C GLU A 229 -11.79 30.67 -20.14
N GLU A 230 -12.91 31.03 -19.49
CA GLU A 230 -12.86 31.60 -18.14
C GLU A 230 -12.42 30.55 -17.13
N PHE A 231 -11.56 30.95 -16.19
CA PHE A 231 -11.01 30.03 -15.20
C PHE A 231 -12.07 29.57 -14.21
N ASP A 232 -12.36 28.27 -14.21
CA ASP A 232 -13.24 27.63 -13.24
C ASP A 232 -12.48 26.55 -12.48
N ILE A 233 -12.27 26.81 -11.20
CA ILE A 233 -11.62 25.86 -10.29
C ILE A 233 -12.42 24.58 -10.10
N SER A 234 -13.75 24.64 -10.19
CA SER A 234 -14.63 23.47 -10.02
C SER A 234 -14.45 22.50 -11.19
N LYS A 235 -14.38 23.01 -12.43
CA LYS A 235 -14.08 22.19 -13.61
C LYS A 235 -12.69 21.55 -13.51
N LEU A 236 -11.69 22.35 -13.11
CA LEU A 236 -10.32 21.87 -12.96
C LEU A 236 -10.21 20.73 -11.94
N VAL A 237 -10.82 20.89 -10.76
CA VAL A 237 -10.72 19.87 -9.70
C VAL A 237 -11.54 18.62 -9.99
N ASN A 238 -12.62 18.75 -10.77
CA ASN A 238 -13.36 17.60 -11.31
C ASN A 238 -12.52 16.80 -12.32
N ALA A 239 -11.74 17.48 -13.16
CA ALA A 239 -10.85 16.83 -14.14
C ALA A 239 -9.71 16.03 -13.49
N VAL A 240 -9.30 16.39 -12.26
CA VAL A 240 -8.24 15.69 -11.50
C VAL A 240 -8.77 14.85 -10.34
N HIS A 241 -10.10 14.74 -10.19
CA HIS A 241 -10.77 13.97 -9.12
C HIS A 241 -10.33 14.33 -7.69
N MET A 242 -10.09 15.61 -7.41
CA MET A 242 -9.65 16.09 -6.09
C MET A 242 -10.59 17.12 -5.50
N SER A 243 -10.53 17.31 -4.18
CA SER A 243 -11.21 18.44 -3.55
C SER A 243 -10.50 19.74 -3.87
N LYS A 244 -11.28 20.82 -4.02
CA LYS A 244 -10.79 22.18 -4.33
C LYS A 244 -9.66 22.64 -3.41
N TYR A 245 -9.86 22.55 -2.11
CA TYR A 245 -8.90 23.03 -1.11
C TYR A 245 -7.59 22.23 -1.15
N HIS A 246 -7.71 20.91 -1.26
CA HIS A 246 -6.54 20.04 -1.33
C HIS A 246 -5.72 20.36 -2.58
N TYR A 247 -6.36 20.37 -3.75
CA TYR A 247 -5.69 20.61 -5.03
C TYR A 247 -4.98 21.97 -5.10
N ILE A 248 -5.62 23.06 -4.63
CA ILE A 248 -4.97 24.38 -4.59
C ILE A 248 -3.70 24.35 -3.72
N ARG A 249 -3.75 23.67 -2.58
CA ARG A 249 -2.63 23.56 -1.65
C ARG A 249 -1.47 22.81 -2.29
N ILE A 250 -1.72 21.60 -2.79
CA ILE A 250 -0.66 20.76 -3.39
C ILE A 250 -0.12 21.40 -4.67
N PHE A 251 -0.95 21.99 -5.52
CA PHE A 251 -0.51 22.67 -6.74
C PHE A 251 0.43 23.84 -6.40
N LYS A 252 0.12 24.62 -5.36
CA LYS A 252 0.99 25.70 -4.89
C LYS A 252 2.29 25.20 -4.28
N GLN A 253 2.24 24.12 -3.51
CA GLN A 253 3.45 23.50 -2.94
C GLN A 253 4.40 23.01 -4.05
N HIS A 254 3.86 22.44 -5.12
CA HIS A 254 4.65 21.92 -6.24
C HIS A 254 5.13 22.98 -7.23
N THR A 255 4.27 23.93 -7.60
CA THR A 255 4.55 24.89 -8.68
C THR A 255 5.02 26.26 -8.17
N GLY A 256 4.95 26.49 -6.85
CA GLY A 256 5.19 27.79 -6.23
C GLY A 256 4.05 28.79 -6.39
N MET A 257 2.97 28.46 -7.11
CA MET A 257 1.87 29.37 -7.41
C MET A 257 0.50 28.68 -7.37
N THR A 258 -0.58 29.44 -7.21
CA THR A 258 -1.94 28.86 -7.26
C THR A 258 -2.32 28.48 -8.70
N PRO A 259 -3.29 27.55 -8.90
CA PRO A 259 -3.78 27.22 -10.24
C PRO A 259 -4.24 28.45 -11.04
N TYR A 260 -4.93 29.40 -10.39
CA TYR A 260 -5.34 30.64 -11.04
C TYR A 260 -4.15 31.52 -11.47
N ASN A 261 -3.10 31.61 -10.65
CA ASN A 261 -1.90 32.36 -11.01
C ASN A 261 -1.14 31.69 -12.16
N TYR A 262 -1.16 30.36 -12.24
CA TYR A 262 -0.62 29.61 -13.37
C TYR A 262 -1.41 29.89 -14.66
N TYR A 263 -2.74 29.80 -14.60
CA TYR A 263 -3.62 30.18 -15.71
C TYR A 263 -3.37 31.62 -16.21
N GLN A 264 -3.21 32.58 -15.30
CA GLN A 264 -2.88 33.96 -15.67
C GLN A 264 -1.52 34.06 -16.39
N ASN A 265 -0.51 33.28 -15.96
CA ASN A 265 0.79 33.23 -16.64
C ASN A 265 0.65 32.69 -18.07
N VAL A 266 -0.11 31.61 -18.25
CA VAL A 266 -0.39 31.04 -19.57
C VAL A 266 -1.05 32.08 -20.48
N LYS A 267 -2.12 32.75 -20.00
CA LYS A 267 -2.80 33.83 -20.74
C LYS A 267 -1.86 34.99 -21.10
N VAL A 268 -1.03 35.44 -20.16
CA VAL A 268 -0.07 36.53 -20.40
C VAL A 268 0.95 36.14 -21.46
N ASN A 269 1.45 34.90 -21.43
CA ASN A 269 2.39 34.42 -22.44
C ASN A 269 1.74 34.33 -23.83
N LYS A 270 0.52 33.81 -23.93
CA LYS A 270 -0.24 33.80 -25.19
C LYS A 270 -0.54 35.21 -25.70
N LEU A 271 -0.86 36.14 -24.82
CA LEU A 271 -1.06 37.54 -25.19
C LEU A 271 0.24 38.18 -25.68
N LYS A 272 1.40 37.88 -25.08
CA LYS A 272 2.70 38.34 -25.60
C LYS A 272 2.91 37.87 -27.03
N GLU A 273 2.67 36.59 -27.32
CA GLU A 273 2.78 36.01 -28.67
C GLU A 273 1.90 36.78 -29.67
N LYS A 274 0.62 37.02 -29.34
CA LYS A 274 -0.32 37.76 -30.20
C LYS A 274 0.04 39.24 -30.34
N LEU A 275 0.60 39.87 -29.31
CA LEU A 275 1.07 41.25 -29.39
C LEU A 275 2.28 41.42 -30.31
N CYS A 276 3.05 40.36 -30.57
CA CYS A 276 4.14 40.34 -31.55
C CYS A 276 3.65 40.18 -33.01
N ASP A 277 2.37 39.85 -33.22
CA ASP A 277 1.79 39.70 -34.55
C ASP A 277 1.48 41.07 -35.17
N ARG A 278 2.07 41.36 -36.34
CA ARG A 278 1.89 42.62 -37.08
C ARG A 278 0.55 42.71 -37.79
N SER A 279 -0.09 41.57 -38.07
CA SER A 279 -1.40 41.52 -38.74
C SER A 279 -2.56 41.90 -37.82
N LEU A 280 -2.36 41.83 -36.50
CA LEU A 280 -3.39 42.09 -35.50
C LEU A 280 -3.30 43.53 -34.97
N SER A 281 -4.43 44.19 -34.76
CA SER A 281 -4.50 45.35 -33.87
C SER A 281 -4.33 44.93 -32.40
N ILE A 282 -4.06 45.88 -31.50
CA ILE A 282 -3.96 45.57 -30.06
C ILE A 282 -5.27 44.99 -29.52
N VAL A 283 -6.42 45.48 -29.99
CA VAL A 283 -7.74 44.98 -29.59
C VAL A 283 -7.96 43.55 -30.09
N GLN A 284 -7.57 43.26 -31.35
CA GLN A 284 -7.65 41.90 -31.90
C GLN A 284 -6.72 40.93 -31.16
N ALA A 285 -5.50 41.35 -30.80
CA ALA A 285 -4.59 40.51 -30.02
C ALA A 285 -5.18 40.12 -28.65
N PHE A 286 -5.92 41.02 -27.99
CA PHE A 286 -6.65 40.73 -26.76
C PHE A 286 -7.83 39.78 -27.01
N SER A 287 -8.64 40.06 -28.05
CA SER A 287 -9.79 39.24 -28.42
C SER A 287 -9.41 37.79 -28.77
N GLU A 288 -8.29 37.58 -29.46
CA GLU A 288 -7.74 36.25 -29.76
C GLU A 288 -7.45 35.42 -28.50
N CYS A 289 -7.14 36.08 -27.38
CA CYS A 289 -6.90 35.46 -26.08
C CYS A 289 -8.17 35.34 -25.21
N GLY A 290 -9.35 35.70 -25.75
CA GLY A 290 -10.60 35.77 -25.00
C GLY A 290 -10.53 36.82 -23.88
N LEU A 291 -9.94 37.98 -24.17
CA LEU A 291 -9.73 39.08 -23.23
C LEU A 291 -10.25 40.39 -23.79
N ASP A 292 -10.74 41.26 -22.92
CA ASP A 292 -11.09 42.62 -23.27
C ASP A 292 -9.89 43.56 -23.08
N TYR A 293 -9.64 44.39 -24.09
CA TYR A 293 -8.65 45.46 -23.99
C TYR A 293 -9.10 46.51 -22.97
N GLY A 294 -8.20 46.92 -22.07
CA GLY A 294 -8.54 47.81 -20.95
C GLY A 294 -9.17 47.11 -19.74
N GLY A 295 -9.49 45.82 -19.85
CA GLY A 295 -9.97 45.00 -18.73
C GLY A 295 -8.88 44.64 -17.71
N ASN A 296 -9.23 43.80 -16.74
CA ASN A 296 -8.34 43.39 -15.64
C ASN A 296 -6.99 42.83 -16.12
N PHE A 297 -6.98 42.10 -17.25
CA PHE A 297 -5.75 41.52 -17.79
C PHE A 297 -4.73 42.54 -18.28
N SER A 298 -5.13 43.78 -18.58
CA SER A 298 -4.18 44.86 -18.88
C SER A 298 -3.33 45.21 -17.64
N LYS A 299 -3.94 45.19 -16.46
CA LYS A 299 -3.25 45.40 -15.17
C LYS A 299 -2.37 44.20 -14.83
N VAL A 300 -2.89 42.98 -14.97
CA VAL A 300 -2.13 41.74 -14.73
C VAL A 300 -0.90 41.66 -15.64
N PHE A 301 -1.05 41.97 -16.93
CA PHE A 301 0.07 42.01 -17.87
C PHE A 301 1.14 43.01 -17.42
N LYS A 302 0.75 44.24 -17.07
CA LYS A 302 1.69 45.26 -16.59
C LYS A 302 2.39 44.83 -15.30
N GLN A 303 1.67 44.20 -14.37
CA GLN A 303 2.26 43.70 -13.12
C GLN A 303 3.30 42.59 -13.38
N ARG A 304 3.02 41.67 -14.31
CA ARG A 304 3.92 40.54 -14.59
C ARG A 304 5.10 40.90 -15.50
N ILE A 305 4.89 41.81 -16.45
CA ILE A 305 5.89 42.16 -17.48
C ILE A 305 6.60 43.50 -17.17
N GLY A 306 6.09 44.29 -16.24
CA GLY A 306 6.64 45.59 -15.83
C GLY A 306 6.20 46.77 -16.71
N ILE A 307 5.69 46.52 -17.93
CA ILE A 307 5.23 47.56 -18.87
C ILE A 307 3.83 47.24 -19.42
N SER A 308 3.11 48.27 -19.88
CA SER A 308 1.77 48.08 -20.43
C SER A 308 1.81 47.29 -21.76
N PRO A 309 0.71 46.59 -22.12
CA PRO A 309 0.62 45.85 -23.38
C PRO A 309 0.96 46.69 -24.62
N LEU A 310 0.52 47.95 -24.65
CA LEU A 310 0.82 48.88 -25.75
C LEU A 310 2.31 49.22 -25.82
N LYS A 311 2.94 49.54 -24.68
CA LYS A 311 4.38 49.81 -24.61
C LYS A 311 5.20 48.58 -25.00
N PHE A 312 4.77 47.39 -24.56
CA PHE A 312 5.39 46.13 -24.96
C PHE A 312 5.33 45.93 -26.46
N ARG A 313 4.14 46.10 -27.08
CA ARG A 313 3.95 45.99 -28.52
C ARG A 313 4.82 47.00 -29.29
N ASN A 314 4.82 48.28 -28.92
CA ASN A 314 5.64 49.28 -29.60
C ASN A 314 7.13 48.93 -29.55
N ARG A 315 7.63 48.52 -28.38
CA ARG A 315 9.03 48.10 -28.20
C ARG A 315 9.41 46.93 -29.09
N VAL A 316 8.56 45.91 -29.22
CA VAL A 316 8.81 44.75 -30.08
C VAL A 316 8.69 45.11 -31.56
N MET A 317 7.82 46.06 -31.90
CA MET A 317 7.59 46.52 -33.27
C MET A 317 8.59 47.58 -33.75
N GLY A 318 9.49 48.05 -32.89
CA GLY A 318 10.46 49.11 -33.21
C GLY A 318 9.81 50.48 -33.42
N LYS A 319 8.71 50.76 -32.71
CA LYS A 319 7.98 52.04 -32.75
C LYS A 319 8.18 52.88 -31.50
#